data_AF-A0A935GIQ9-F1
#
_entry.id   AF-A0A935GIQ9-F1
#
_cell.length_a   1.000
_cell.length_b   1.000
_cell.length_c   1.000
_cell.angle_alpha   90.00
_cell.angle_beta   90.00
_cell.angle_gamma   90.00
#
_symmetry.space_group_name_H-M   'P 1'
#
loop_
_entity.id
_entity.type
_entity.pdbx_description
1 polymer ?
#
loop_
_entity_poly.entity_id
_entity_poly.type
_entity_poly.pdbx_seq_one_letter_code
_entity_poly.pdbx_strand_id
1 'polypeptide(L)'
;MSLIPEKPLLFFPHVAVTLGLHEAILLQTLKEIACHQPAEERNGFRWVEIAGASLLALLPFWSEAELQNLSAKLREQGILLIGGAPLSATGRWRFAFNEQRAGAARSADRTTNVQPIRGDWQPERDLLAQLAQYGIPARSPSRKCPEFVTYWSERGEPRHS
;
A
#
# COMPACT_ATOMS: atom_id res chain seq x y z
N MET A 1 -27.78 24.31 0.16
CA MET A 1 -26.30 24.22 0.27
C MET A 1 -26.00 23.38 1.48
N SER A 2 -25.67 22.10 1.29
CA SER A 2 -25.46 21.16 2.39
C SER A 2 -24.06 21.39 2.96
N LEU A 3 -24.00 21.81 4.22
CA LEU A 3 -22.79 22.07 5.00
C LEU A 3 -22.22 20.77 5.60
N ILE A 4 -22.34 19.64 4.91
CA ILE A 4 -21.59 18.45 5.31
C ILE A 4 -20.20 18.65 4.70
N PRO A 5 -19.16 18.95 5.49
CA PRO A 5 -17.82 19.02 4.95
C PRO A 5 -17.52 17.67 4.31
N GLU A 6 -17.19 17.71 3.03
CA GLU A 6 -16.65 16.58 2.29
C GLU A 6 -15.50 15.99 3.12
N LYS A 7 -15.43 14.67 3.21
CA LYS A 7 -14.49 14.00 4.09
C LYS A 7 -13.07 14.47 3.74
N PRO A 8 -12.30 15.00 4.72
CA PRO A 8 -10.98 15.56 4.43
C PRO A 8 -10.04 14.48 3.89
N LEU A 9 -9.33 14.79 2.81
CA LEU A 9 -8.33 13.91 2.24
C LEU A 9 -7.08 13.88 3.13
N LEU A 10 -6.88 12.78 3.85
CA LEU A 10 -5.68 12.54 4.65
C LEU A 10 -4.61 11.87 3.79
N PHE A 11 -3.52 12.57 3.47
CA PHE A 11 -2.36 11.95 2.84
C PHE A 11 -1.19 11.85 3.82
N PHE A 12 -0.33 10.87 3.60
CA PHE A 12 0.87 10.70 4.41
C PHE A 12 2.02 11.54 3.84
N PRO A 13 2.68 12.40 4.65
CA PRO A 13 3.81 13.21 4.18
C PRO A 13 4.95 12.37 3.59
N HIS A 14 5.23 11.19 4.14
CA HIS A 14 6.28 10.32 3.61
C HIS A 14 5.97 9.79 2.20
N VAL A 15 4.69 9.53 1.89
CA VAL A 15 4.28 9.10 0.53
C VAL A 15 4.45 10.25 -0.44
N ALA A 16 4.10 11.47 -0.04
CA ALA A 16 4.30 12.67 -0.86
C ALA A 16 5.77 12.94 -1.14
N VAL A 17 6.67 12.65 -0.19
CA VAL A 17 8.13 12.75 -0.39
C VAL A 17 8.64 11.71 -1.39
N THR A 18 8.14 10.47 -1.33
CA THR A 18 8.62 9.38 -2.20
C THR A 18 8.03 9.40 -3.60
N LEU A 19 6.74 9.74 -3.72
CA LEU A 19 5.98 9.62 -4.98
C LEU A 19 5.66 10.98 -5.63
N GLY A 20 5.67 12.05 -4.85
CA GLY A 20 5.11 13.34 -5.22
C GLY A 20 3.75 13.59 -4.56
N LEU A 21 3.45 14.85 -4.28
CA LEU A 21 2.20 15.27 -3.62
C LEU A 21 0.97 14.87 -4.44
N HIS A 22 1.02 15.09 -5.76
CA HIS A 22 -0.12 14.84 -6.63
C HIS A 22 -0.43 13.35 -6.73
N GLU A 23 0.62 12.53 -6.86
CA GLU A 23 0.55 11.07 -6.86
C GLU A 23 0.00 10.55 -5.52
N ALA A 24 0.45 11.12 -4.39
CA ALA A 24 -0.03 10.74 -3.06
C ALA A 24 -1.53 11.06 -2.87
N ILE A 25 -1.99 12.24 -3.32
CA ILE A 25 -3.40 12.62 -3.26
C ILE A 25 -4.24 11.69 -4.12
N LEU A 26 -3.84 11.44 -5.38
CA LEU A 26 -4.55 10.52 -6.26
C LEU A 26 -4.64 9.12 -5.64
N LEU A 27 -3.52 8.59 -5.14
CA LEU A 27 -3.48 7.28 -4.51
C LEU A 27 -4.44 7.18 -3.32
N GLN A 28 -4.51 8.23 -2.50
CA GLN A 28 -5.42 8.29 -1.35
C GLN A 28 -6.88 8.28 -1.79
N THR A 29 -7.25 9.08 -2.79
CA THR A 29 -8.61 9.11 -3.33
C THR A 29 -9.00 7.75 -3.92
N LEU A 30 -8.10 7.10 -4.66
CA LEU A 30 -8.33 5.76 -5.20
C LEU A 30 -8.52 4.71 -4.10
N LYS A 31 -7.78 4.81 -2.98
CA LYS A 31 -7.96 3.92 -1.82
C LYS A 31 -9.33 4.08 -1.20
N GLU A 32 -9.78 5.32 -1.06
CA GLU A 32 -11.12 5.60 -0.53
C GLU A 32 -12.22 5.05 -1.45
N ILE A 33 -12.10 5.26 -2.77
CA ILE A 33 -13.01 4.68 -3.76
C ILE A 33 -13.04 3.15 -3.64
N ALA A 34 -11.89 2.50 -3.52
CA ALA A 34 -11.79 1.05 -3.41
C ALA A 34 -12.42 0.47 -2.12
N CYS A 35 -12.55 1.28 -1.07
CA CYS A 35 -13.28 0.89 0.15
C CYS A 35 -14.80 0.91 -0.05
N HIS A 36 -15.31 1.80 -0.89
CA HIS A 36 -16.76 2.01 -1.09
C HIS A 36 -17.32 1.29 -2.33
N GLN A 37 -16.48 0.93 -3.30
CA GLN A 37 -16.89 0.25 -4.53
C GLN A 37 -16.70 -1.28 -4.42
N PRO A 38 -17.60 -2.07 -5.06
CA PRO A 38 -17.38 -3.49 -5.20
C PRO A 38 -16.12 -3.73 -6.03
N ALA A 39 -15.30 -4.67 -5.58
CA ALA A 39 -14.08 -5.03 -6.28
C ALA A 39 -14.18 -6.45 -6.83
N GLU A 40 -13.70 -6.62 -8.05
CA GLU A 40 -13.58 -7.89 -8.74
C GLU A 40 -12.20 -8.50 -8.42
N GLU A 41 -12.16 -9.67 -7.80
CA GLU A 41 -10.91 -10.39 -7.62
C GLU A 41 -10.55 -11.12 -8.92
N ARG A 42 -9.45 -10.71 -9.57
CA ARG A 42 -8.99 -11.30 -10.82
C ARG A 42 -7.47 -11.39 -10.83
N ASN A 43 -6.95 -12.58 -11.13
CA ASN A 43 -5.52 -12.90 -11.12
C ASN A 43 -4.83 -12.63 -9.77
N GLY A 44 -5.57 -12.73 -8.65
CA GLY A 44 -5.06 -12.43 -7.31
C GLY A 44 -5.01 -10.94 -6.97
N PHE A 45 -5.50 -10.05 -7.84
CA PHE A 45 -5.59 -8.62 -7.57
C PHE A 45 -7.03 -8.19 -7.36
N ARG A 46 -7.22 -7.17 -6.52
CA ARG A 46 -8.52 -6.56 -6.25
C ARG A 46 -8.75 -5.41 -7.24
N TRP A 47 -9.47 -5.70 -8.33
CA TRP A 47 -9.79 -4.71 -9.36
C TRP A 47 -11.03 -3.91 -9.01
N VAL A 48 -10.93 -2.60 -9.12
CA VAL A 48 -12.03 -1.66 -8.91
C VAL A 48 -12.30 -0.96 -10.24
N GLU A 49 -13.58 -0.86 -10.58
CA GLU A 49 -14.04 -0.16 -11.77
C GLU A 49 -14.81 1.11 -11.37
N ILE A 50 -14.45 2.23 -11.98
CA ILE A 50 -15.10 3.52 -11.75
C ILE A 50 -15.34 4.23 -13.08
N ALA A 51 -16.44 4.97 -13.19
CA ALA A 51 -16.66 5.86 -14.33
C ALA A 51 -15.68 7.02 -14.29
N GLY A 52 -15.00 7.31 -15.40
CA GLY A 52 -14.00 8.38 -15.44
C GLY A 52 -14.58 9.75 -15.09
N ALA A 53 -15.82 10.05 -15.51
CA ALA A 53 -16.55 11.25 -15.09
C ALA A 53 -16.69 11.37 -13.57
N SER A 54 -16.91 10.26 -12.84
CA SER A 54 -17.02 10.29 -11.38
C SER A 54 -15.69 10.61 -10.72
N LEU A 55 -14.60 10.05 -11.22
CA LEU A 55 -13.26 10.34 -10.70
C LEU A 55 -12.84 11.79 -10.98
N LEU A 56 -13.14 12.31 -12.19
CA LEU A 56 -12.91 13.71 -12.55
C LEU A 56 -13.75 14.67 -11.69
N ALA A 57 -15.00 14.30 -11.36
CA ALA A 57 -15.84 15.11 -10.47
C ALA A 57 -15.33 15.14 -9.03
N LEU A 58 -14.70 14.06 -8.55
CA LEU A 58 -14.06 14.02 -7.23
C LEU A 58 -12.74 14.81 -7.17
N LEU A 59 -12.08 14.98 -8.32
CA LEU A 59 -10.79 15.63 -8.43
C LEU A 59 -10.85 16.79 -9.45
N PRO A 60 -11.68 17.82 -9.22
CA PRO A 60 -11.93 18.89 -10.20
C PRO A 60 -10.73 19.84 -10.40
N PHE A 61 -9.63 19.59 -9.69
CA PHE A 61 -8.39 20.34 -9.76
C PHE A 61 -7.40 19.80 -10.81
N TRP A 62 -7.64 18.60 -11.36
CA TRP A 62 -6.84 18.03 -12.44
C TRP A 62 -7.67 17.81 -13.70
N SER A 63 -7.03 18.04 -14.84
CA SER A 63 -7.56 17.73 -16.16
C SER A 63 -7.52 16.22 -16.41
N GLU A 64 -8.32 15.74 -17.38
CA GLU A 64 -8.27 14.34 -17.83
C GLU A 64 -6.84 13.88 -18.19
N ALA A 65 -6.10 14.71 -18.93
CA ALA A 65 -4.72 14.43 -19.30
C ALA A 65 -3.77 14.35 -18.09
N GLU A 66 -3.98 15.16 -17.05
CA GLU A 66 -3.16 15.15 -15.84
C GLU A 66 -3.41 13.89 -15.02
N LEU A 67 -4.67 13.48 -14.87
CA LEU A 67 -5.02 12.22 -14.21
C LEU A 67 -4.49 10.99 -14.97
N GLN A 68 -4.54 11.02 -16.30
CA GLN A 68 -3.91 9.98 -17.12
C GLN A 68 -2.39 9.92 -16.88
N ASN A 69 -1.71 11.06 -16.81
CA ASN A 69 -0.27 11.11 -16.52
C ASN A 69 0.06 10.64 -15.10
N LEU A 70 -0.68 11.07 -14.09
CA LEU A 70 -0.47 10.64 -12.70
C LEU A 70 -0.72 9.14 -12.52
N SER A 71 -1.79 8.61 -13.12
CA SER A 71 -2.06 7.17 -13.08
C SER A 71 -1.01 6.36 -13.84
N ALA A 72 -0.52 6.85 -14.98
CA ALA A 72 0.58 6.23 -15.72
C ALA A 72 1.88 6.20 -14.90
N LYS A 73 2.25 7.29 -14.21
CA LYS A 73 3.40 7.32 -13.30
C LYS A 73 3.28 6.32 -12.17
N LEU A 74 2.12 6.26 -11.50
CA LEU A 74 1.86 5.28 -10.44
C LEU A 74 1.93 3.83 -10.95
N ARG A 75 1.57 3.60 -12.22
CA ARG A 75 1.74 2.31 -12.89
C ARG A 75 3.21 1.99 -13.16
N GLU A 76 3.99 2.97 -13.65
CA GLU A 76 5.42 2.80 -13.90
C GLU A 76 6.21 2.54 -12.60
N GLN A 77 5.79 3.15 -11.49
CA GLN A 77 6.33 2.88 -10.15
C GLN A 77 5.90 1.52 -9.59
N GLY A 78 5.01 0.79 -10.27
CA GLY A 78 4.53 -0.52 -9.85
C GLY A 78 3.56 -0.47 -8.67
N ILE A 79 2.93 0.67 -8.40
CA ILE A 79 1.98 0.84 -7.29
C ILE A 79 0.55 0.52 -7.73
N LEU A 80 0.22 0.90 -8.96
CA LEU A 80 -1.09 0.66 -9.57
C LEU A 80 -0.97 -0.25 -10.80
N LEU A 81 -1.94 -1.15 -10.94
CA LEU A 81 -2.21 -1.90 -12.15
C LEU A 81 -3.40 -1.23 -12.84
N ILE A 82 -3.27 -0.94 -14.13
CA ILE A 82 -4.35 -0.34 -14.93
C ILE A 82 -4.84 -1.38 -15.93
N GLY A 83 -6.16 -1.56 -16.00
CA GLY A 83 -6.81 -2.50 -16.88
C GLY A 83 -7.76 -1.80 -17.84
N GLY A 84 -7.80 -2.25 -19.10
CA GLY A 84 -8.69 -1.71 -20.11
C GLY A 84 -8.19 -0.40 -20.73
N ALA A 85 -9.12 0.51 -21.03
CA ALA A 85 -8.82 1.77 -21.69
C ALA A 85 -8.18 2.79 -20.73
N PRO A 86 -7.41 3.77 -21.25
CA PRO A 86 -6.96 4.92 -20.47
C PRO A 86 -8.13 5.65 -19.79
N LEU A 87 -7.85 6.35 -18.71
CA LEU A 87 -8.85 7.13 -17.98
C LEU A 87 -9.46 8.17 -18.92
N SER A 88 -10.78 8.11 -19.14
CA SER A 88 -11.48 9.10 -19.94
C SER A 88 -12.85 9.42 -19.36
N ALA A 89 -13.33 10.65 -19.54
CA ALA A 89 -14.58 11.12 -18.96
C ALA A 89 -15.79 10.22 -19.30
N THR A 90 -15.85 9.68 -20.52
CA THR A 90 -16.99 8.87 -21.00
C THR A 90 -16.80 7.38 -20.75
N GLY A 91 -15.58 6.95 -20.43
CA GLY A 91 -15.21 5.55 -20.27
C GLY A 91 -15.33 5.05 -18.85
N ARG A 92 -15.26 3.72 -18.71
CA ARG A 92 -14.98 3.08 -17.42
C ARG A 92 -13.49 2.84 -17.32
N TRP A 93 -12.93 3.28 -16.21
CA TRP A 93 -11.53 3.08 -15.90
C TRP A 93 -11.41 2.03 -14.81
N ARG A 94 -10.51 1.08 -15.02
CA ARG A 94 -10.29 -0.04 -14.11
C ARG A 94 -8.88 -0.01 -13.58
N PHE A 95 -8.75 -0.11 -12.27
CA PHE A 95 -7.46 -0.13 -11.59
C PHE A 95 -7.43 -1.19 -10.49
N ALA A 96 -6.24 -1.64 -10.13
CA ALA A 96 -5.99 -2.42 -8.93
C ALA A 96 -4.74 -1.89 -8.26
N PHE A 97 -4.65 -1.97 -6.94
CA PHE A 97 -3.39 -1.79 -6.25
C PHE A 97 -2.51 -3.02 -6.49
N ASN A 98 -1.20 -2.83 -6.62
CA ASN A 98 -0.24 -3.93 -6.73
C ASN A 98 -0.02 -4.66 -5.39
N GLU A 99 -1.12 -4.92 -4.70
CA GLU A 99 -1.21 -5.72 -3.49
C GLU A 99 -1.95 -6.99 -3.90
N GLN A 100 -1.20 -8.02 -4.27
CA GLN A 100 -1.80 -9.31 -4.58
C GLN A 100 -2.43 -9.82 -3.28
N ARG A 101 -3.77 -9.88 -3.26
CA ARG A 101 -4.47 -10.66 -2.25
C ARG A 101 -4.14 -12.09 -2.59
N ALA A 102 -3.08 -12.59 -1.96
CA ALA A 102 -2.80 -14.00 -1.92
C ALA A 102 -4.09 -14.67 -1.46
N GLY A 103 -4.76 -15.35 -2.39
CA GLY A 103 -5.69 -16.39 -2.01
C GLY A 103 -4.96 -17.26 -1.00
N ALA A 104 -5.63 -17.54 0.11
CA ALA A 104 -5.24 -18.61 1.00
C ALA A 104 -4.73 -19.80 0.16
N ALA A 105 -3.48 -20.23 0.41
CA ALA A 105 -2.70 -21.22 -0.34
C ALA A 105 -1.79 -20.68 -1.48
N ARG A 106 -0.78 -19.87 -1.13
CA ARG A 106 0.62 -20.06 -1.58
C ARG A 106 1.68 -19.44 -0.66
N SER A 107 1.35 -19.39 0.64
CA SER A 107 2.30 -19.20 1.74
C SER A 107 2.25 -20.40 2.69
N ALA A 108 2.47 -21.60 2.17
CA ALA A 108 3.25 -22.57 2.94
C ALA A 108 4.70 -22.31 2.48
N ASP A 109 5.29 -21.16 2.81
CA ASP A 109 6.26 -21.11 3.91
C ASP A 109 6.58 -19.65 4.33
N ARG A 110 5.55 -18.82 4.56
CA ARG A 110 5.69 -17.52 5.23
C ARG A 110 4.44 -17.20 6.02
N THR A 111 4.20 -18.00 7.04
CA THR A 111 3.23 -17.64 8.06
C THR A 111 3.88 -16.58 8.94
N THR A 112 3.63 -15.31 8.65
CA THR A 112 3.56 -14.28 9.69
C THR A 112 2.38 -14.64 10.57
N ASN A 113 2.57 -15.67 11.39
CA ASN A 113 1.68 -15.99 12.48
C ASN A 113 1.89 -14.84 13.46
N VAL A 114 0.89 -13.95 13.56
CA VAL A 114 0.85 -12.90 14.57
C VAL A 114 0.63 -13.60 15.90
N GLN A 115 1.70 -14.22 16.39
CA GLN A 115 1.83 -14.68 17.76
C GLN A 115 2.63 -13.63 18.52
N PRO A 116 2.37 -13.43 19.82
CA PRO A 116 3.31 -12.71 20.67
C PRO A 116 4.70 -13.30 20.46
N ILE A 117 5.71 -12.43 20.36
CA ILE A 117 7.10 -12.84 20.14
C ILE A 117 7.44 -13.92 21.15
N ARG A 118 7.66 -15.15 20.66
CA ARG A 118 8.14 -16.24 21.50
C ARG A 118 9.59 -15.96 21.87
N GLY A 119 10.02 -16.48 23.03
CA GLY A 119 11.35 -16.23 23.60
C GLY A 119 12.54 -16.61 22.69
N ASP A 120 12.28 -17.34 21.60
CA ASP A 120 13.22 -17.84 20.61
C ASP A 120 13.26 -17.04 19.29
N TRP A 121 12.54 -15.91 19.20
CA TRP A 121 12.50 -15.10 17.97
C TRP A 121 13.87 -14.58 17.54
N GLN A 122 14.20 -14.75 16.25
CA GLN A 122 15.41 -14.22 15.61
C GLN A 122 15.03 -13.46 14.33
N PRO A 123 15.73 -12.36 13.99
CA PRO A 123 15.48 -11.59 12.77
C PRO A 123 15.77 -12.40 11.51
N GLU A 124 15.04 -12.08 10.42
CA GLU A 124 15.19 -12.75 9.14
C GLU A 124 16.62 -12.66 8.59
N ARG A 125 17.09 -13.72 7.92
CA ARG A 125 18.45 -13.79 7.37
C ARG A 125 18.71 -12.71 6.32
N ASP A 126 17.70 -12.30 5.57
CA ASP A 126 17.78 -11.18 4.63
C ASP A 126 18.02 -9.83 5.34
N LEU A 127 17.34 -9.59 6.47
CA LEU A 127 17.60 -8.41 7.29
C LEU A 127 19.04 -8.41 7.83
N LEU A 128 19.53 -9.58 8.24
CA LEU A 128 20.92 -9.75 8.69
C LEU A 128 21.94 -9.52 7.57
N ALA A 129 21.64 -9.97 6.35
CA ALA A 129 22.46 -9.73 5.17
C ALA A 129 22.49 -8.24 4.80
N GLN A 130 21.34 -7.57 4.90
CA GLN A 130 21.21 -6.14 4.65
C GLN A 130 21.95 -5.31 5.71
N LEU A 131 21.85 -5.67 6.99
CA LEU A 131 22.62 -5.03 8.06
C LEU A 131 24.14 -5.21 7.88
N ALA A 132 24.57 -6.37 7.37
CA ALA A 132 25.97 -6.61 7.03
C ALA A 132 26.46 -5.71 5.89
N GLN A 133 25.60 -5.37 4.92
CA GLN A 133 25.92 -4.40 3.86
C GLN A 133 26.11 -2.98 4.40
N TYR A 134 25.43 -2.62 5.50
CA TYR A 134 25.63 -1.35 6.21
C TYR A 134 26.79 -1.38 7.21
N GLY A 135 27.64 -2.41 7.18
CA GLY A 135 28.84 -2.51 8.03
C GLY A 135 28.54 -2.94 9.48
N ILE A 136 27.34 -3.44 9.78
CA ILE A 136 26.97 -3.96 11.10
C ILE A 136 27.20 -5.49 11.09
N PRO A 137 28.25 -6.01 11.74
CA PRO A 137 28.56 -7.43 11.69
C PRO A 137 27.50 -8.25 12.45
N ALA A 138 27.14 -9.42 11.91
CA ALA A 138 26.09 -10.34 12.40
C ALA A 138 26.27 -10.89 13.84
N ARG A 139 27.32 -10.45 14.54
CA ARG A 139 27.55 -10.70 15.98
C ARG A 139 26.83 -9.71 16.91
N SER A 140 26.39 -8.56 16.39
CA SER A 140 25.68 -7.54 17.15
C SER A 140 24.20 -7.86 17.46
N PRO A 141 23.42 -8.50 16.55
CA PRO A 141 22.01 -8.82 16.79
C PRO A 141 21.81 -9.81 17.94
N SER A 142 22.65 -10.84 18.05
CA SER A 142 22.56 -11.89 19.07
C SER A 142 22.53 -11.36 20.51
N ARG A 143 23.17 -10.21 20.74
CA ARG A 143 23.32 -9.58 22.06
C ARG A 143 22.17 -8.63 22.42
N LYS A 144 21.39 -8.20 21.43
CA LYS A 144 20.29 -7.23 21.54
C LYS A 144 18.91 -7.84 21.32
N CYS A 145 18.84 -9.01 20.67
CA CYS A 145 17.61 -9.77 20.49
C CYS A 145 16.87 -10.07 21.81
N PRO A 146 17.53 -10.44 22.93
CA PRO A 146 16.83 -10.71 24.17
C PRO A 146 16.09 -9.47 24.73
N GLU A 147 16.72 -8.29 24.72
CA GLU A 147 16.07 -7.04 25.15
C GLU A 147 14.86 -6.68 24.27
N PHE A 148 14.96 -6.93 22.97
CA PHE A 148 13.89 -6.66 22.02
C PHE A 148 12.72 -7.64 22.19
N VAL A 149 13.01 -8.91 22.45
CA VAL A 149 12.02 -9.94 22.79
C VAL A 149 11.29 -9.58 24.07
N THR A 150 11.99 -9.18 25.13
CA THR A 150 11.38 -8.73 26.39
C THR A 150 10.51 -7.50 26.18
N TYR A 151 11.04 -6.46 25.51
CA TYR A 151 10.34 -5.20 25.28
C TYR A 151 9.02 -5.37 24.52
N TRP A 152 8.99 -6.24 23.51
CA TRP A 152 7.79 -6.47 22.70
C TRP A 152 6.89 -7.59 23.24
N SER A 153 7.41 -8.54 24.01
CA SER A 153 6.61 -9.55 24.70
C SER A 153 5.76 -8.95 25.83
N GLU A 154 6.25 -7.90 26.51
CA GLU A 154 5.50 -7.21 27.56
C GLU A 154 4.39 -6.29 27.02
N ARG A 155 4.53 -5.79 25.77
CA ARG A 155 3.59 -4.81 25.21
C ARG A 155 2.40 -5.38 24.44
N GLY A 156 2.45 -6.64 23.99
CA GLY A 156 1.29 -7.29 23.35
C GLY A 156 0.74 -6.64 22.07
N GLU A 157 1.45 -5.70 21.46
CA GLU A 157 1.00 -4.97 20.27
C GLU A 157 1.52 -5.61 18.97
N PRO A 158 0.63 -5.88 17.98
CA PRO A 158 1.02 -6.47 16.72
C PRO A 158 1.83 -5.48 15.87
N ARG A 159 2.95 -5.95 15.31
CA ARG A 159 3.79 -5.13 14.44
C ARG A 159 3.11 -4.86 13.10
N HIS A 160 3.15 -3.60 12.67
CA HIS A 160 3.15 -3.23 11.26
C HIS A 160 4.60 -3.32 10.75
N SER A 161 4.83 -4.14 9.73
CA SER A 161 6.07 -4.21 8.97
C SER A 161 5.71 -4.14 7.49
#